data_AF-A0A0G1SWB7-F1
#
_entry.id   AF-A0A0G1SWB7-F1
#
_cell.length_a   1.000
_cell.length_b   1.000
_cell.length_c   1.000
_cell.angle_alpha   90.00
_cell.angle_beta   90.00
_cell.angle_gamma   90.00
#
_symmetry.space_group_name_H-M   'P 1'
#
loop_
_entity.id
_entity.type
_entity.pdbx_description
1 polymer ?
#
loop_
_entity_poly.entity_id
_entity_poly.type
_entity_poly.pdbx_seq_one_letter_code
_entity_poly.pdbx_strand_id
1 'polypeptide(L)'
;MSKTPLSLHLLARLRLLPFILVVVVSVPIVGMAWSEVGKFIGVRPVPVSVVGTGSMYPSLFWAASEGGPEDETQQGISEYRTTPHLFRRFPGFTLFGQNYLKKSLNYGDMVAFKNSVTAKILAEENKDTNSGFIKRIIGVPGDTLELRDGFVYKDGVVLDEPYLLAPRSTYGGTSLVDCVKLTIPAGSYFVMGDNRKLSSDSRFDLGLVDEVNITYFLPLQDQSLYRSLWRDTSGDTRLLGQPTLETNQFLVLLNQARKNRGLTPLSLKPKLIQSSALRANDNNLTLRQAMQKAGYSNIVLGEFIAHGAYTATELLENLLYQPGTAKQVLNPDYTDLGLSAVQLNIAGCPRQVIVGHLGGYLPASYDSQTIASWQGLRDNLREVLPSWEAATSYPRVNQEQLAKLLVILQRRLDLANEITTTIQRREWFTKDQEARIKADNVDALAAENLIEELNRE
;
A
#
# COMPACT_ATOMS: atom_id res chain seq x y z
N MET A 1 31.30 66.18 -67.06
CA MET A 1 30.27 65.75 -66.08
C MET A 1 29.42 64.65 -66.69
N SER A 2 29.35 63.48 -66.02
CA SER A 2 28.23 62.51 -65.87
C SER A 2 27.31 62.19 -67.08
N LYS A 3 26.87 60.97 -67.38
CA LYS A 3 26.55 59.78 -66.56
C LYS A 3 26.70 58.54 -67.43
N THR A 4 27.38 57.51 -66.93
CA THR A 4 27.26 56.14 -67.43
C THR A 4 25.89 55.57 -67.05
N PRO A 5 25.18 54.86 -67.94
CA PRO A 5 23.89 54.26 -67.62
C PRO A 5 24.12 53.01 -66.74
N LEU A 6 23.48 52.99 -65.58
CA LEU A 6 23.41 51.80 -64.72
C LEU A 6 22.79 50.66 -65.53
N SER A 7 23.49 49.53 -65.67
CA SER A 7 23.02 48.43 -66.51
C SER A 7 21.70 47.85 -65.98
N LEU A 8 20.77 47.58 -66.89
CA LEU A 8 19.44 47.00 -66.61
C LEU A 8 19.52 45.68 -65.78
N HIS A 9 20.65 44.97 -65.83
CA HIS A 9 20.89 43.74 -65.08
C HIS A 9 21.13 43.97 -63.57
N LEU A 10 21.69 45.11 -63.18
CA LEU A 10 21.89 45.43 -61.76
C LEU A 10 20.55 45.77 -61.09
N LEU A 11 19.68 46.50 -61.79
CA LEU A 11 18.33 46.85 -61.36
C LEU A 11 17.39 45.63 -61.24
N ALA A 12 17.55 44.62 -62.09
CA ALA A 12 16.80 43.36 -62.00
C ALA A 12 17.21 42.51 -60.78
N ARG A 13 18.52 42.44 -60.46
CA ARG A 13 19.02 41.75 -59.26
C ARG A 13 18.63 42.46 -57.95
N LEU A 14 18.59 43.79 -57.95
CA LEU A 14 18.13 44.61 -56.82
C LEU A 14 16.61 44.51 -56.56
N ARG A 15 15.79 44.15 -57.56
CA ARG A 15 14.34 43.91 -57.40
C ARG A 15 13.98 42.51 -56.90
N LEU A 16 14.85 41.52 -57.10
CA LEU A 16 14.70 40.15 -56.58
C LEU A 16 15.17 40.00 -55.14
N LEU A 17 16.14 40.81 -54.71
CA LEU A 17 16.67 40.83 -53.34
C LEU A 17 15.61 41.04 -52.25
N PRO A 18 14.69 42.01 -52.33
CA PRO A 18 13.62 42.16 -51.34
C PRO A 18 12.64 40.99 -51.37
N PHE A 19 12.40 40.37 -52.53
CA PHE A 19 11.51 39.20 -52.63
C PHE A 19 12.15 37.95 -52.01
N ILE A 20 13.44 37.72 -52.27
CA ILE A 20 14.22 36.65 -51.63
C ILE A 20 14.29 36.89 -50.12
N LEU A 21 14.52 38.13 -49.68
CA LEU A 21 14.52 38.49 -48.25
C LEU A 21 13.14 38.23 -47.62
N VAL A 22 12.05 38.62 -48.28
CA VAL A 22 10.68 38.35 -47.82
C VAL A 22 10.42 36.85 -47.73
N VAL A 23 10.82 36.04 -48.71
CA VAL A 23 10.65 34.58 -48.68
C VAL A 23 11.52 33.93 -47.59
N VAL A 24 12.79 34.33 -47.47
CA VAL A 24 13.74 33.83 -46.47
C VAL A 24 13.31 34.20 -45.04
N VAL A 25 12.62 35.33 -44.85
CA VAL A 25 12.09 35.73 -43.54
C VAL A 25 10.70 35.12 -43.28
N SER A 26 9.83 35.06 -44.28
CA SER A 26 8.44 34.59 -44.12
C SER A 26 8.31 33.07 -44.02
N VAL A 27 9.13 32.28 -44.74
CA VAL A 27 9.06 30.81 -44.67
C VAL A 27 9.38 30.28 -43.27
N PRO A 28 10.45 30.73 -42.57
CA PRO A 28 10.68 30.36 -41.18
C PRO A 28 9.57 30.85 -40.23
N ILE A 29 9.03 32.05 -40.43
CA ILE A 29 7.94 32.59 -39.60
C ILE A 29 6.66 31.76 -39.78
N VAL A 30 6.31 31.41 -41.02
CA VAL A 30 5.16 30.54 -41.34
C VAL A 30 5.41 29.13 -40.82
N GLY A 31 6.64 28.61 -40.91
CA GLY A 31 7.01 27.31 -40.34
C GLY A 31 6.96 27.25 -38.81
N MET A 32 7.43 28.30 -38.13
CA MET A 32 7.32 28.46 -36.68
C MET A 32 5.86 28.63 -36.25
N ALA A 33 5.10 29.47 -36.95
CA ALA A 33 3.67 29.63 -36.73
C ALA A 33 2.92 28.29 -36.94
N TRP A 34 3.26 27.53 -37.98
CA TRP A 34 2.68 26.21 -38.23
C TRP A 34 3.06 25.20 -37.14
N SER A 35 4.28 25.26 -36.62
CA SER A 35 4.73 24.42 -35.50
C SER A 35 3.93 24.70 -34.22
N GLU A 36 3.78 25.96 -33.84
CA GLU A 36 3.05 26.35 -32.63
C GLU A 36 1.54 26.15 -32.77
N VAL A 37 0.97 26.49 -33.94
CA VAL A 37 -0.43 26.17 -34.27
C VAL A 37 -0.63 24.66 -34.23
N GLY A 38 0.29 23.86 -34.78
CA GLY A 38 0.24 22.41 -34.76
C GLY A 38 0.22 21.80 -33.36
N LYS A 39 0.98 22.38 -32.41
CA LYS A 39 0.92 22.01 -30.99
C LYS A 39 -0.43 22.41 -30.37
N PHE A 40 -0.92 23.61 -30.67
CA PHE A 40 -2.18 24.13 -30.15
C PHE A 40 -3.40 23.31 -30.61
N ILE A 41 -3.44 22.91 -31.89
CA ILE A 41 -4.55 22.14 -32.47
C ILE A 41 -4.41 20.61 -32.31
N GLY A 42 -3.41 20.13 -31.57
CA GLY A 42 -3.26 18.69 -31.28
C GLY A 42 -2.79 17.84 -32.46
N VAL A 43 -2.04 18.44 -33.40
CA VAL A 43 -1.39 17.75 -34.52
C VAL A 43 0.04 17.34 -34.17
N ARG A 44 0.70 18.05 -33.25
CA ARG A 44 2.02 17.69 -32.70
C ARG A 44 1.92 17.43 -31.19
N PRO A 45 2.61 16.40 -30.67
CA PRO A 45 2.62 16.14 -29.25
C PRO A 45 3.49 17.18 -28.51
N VAL A 46 3.18 17.41 -27.25
CA VAL A 46 3.90 18.32 -26.36
C VAL A 46 4.20 17.63 -25.04
N PRO A 47 5.30 17.96 -24.36
CA PRO A 47 5.56 17.45 -23.01
C PRO A 47 4.45 17.91 -22.06
N VAL A 48 3.87 16.98 -21.31
CA VAL A 48 2.81 17.27 -20.34
C VAL A 48 3.28 16.92 -18.95
N SER A 49 3.19 17.88 -18.03
CA SER A 49 3.37 17.62 -16.60
C SER A 49 2.18 16.85 -16.06
N VAL A 50 2.42 15.61 -15.64
CA VAL A 50 1.40 14.71 -15.09
C VAL A 50 1.86 14.10 -13.78
N VAL A 51 0.88 13.76 -12.94
CA VAL A 51 1.06 13.02 -11.70
C VAL A 51 0.48 11.62 -11.83
N GLY A 52 0.97 10.71 -10.99
CA GLY A 52 0.55 9.31 -11.01
C GLY A 52 1.20 8.49 -12.12
N THR A 53 2.37 8.87 -12.63
CA THR A 53 3.16 8.03 -13.55
C THR A 53 3.39 6.63 -12.97
N GLY A 54 3.58 6.49 -11.66
CA GLY A 54 3.62 5.22 -10.92
C GLY A 54 2.46 4.26 -11.20
N SER A 55 1.25 4.80 -11.39
CA SER A 55 0.06 4.02 -11.73
C SER A 55 0.05 3.52 -13.17
N MET A 56 0.97 3.98 -14.00
CA MET A 56 1.09 3.63 -15.42
C MET A 56 2.28 2.69 -15.68
N TYR A 57 2.86 2.05 -14.66
CA TYR A 57 3.83 0.96 -14.86
C TYR A 57 3.18 -0.23 -15.58
N PRO A 58 3.82 -0.86 -16.57
CA PRO A 58 5.18 -0.61 -17.09
C PRO A 58 5.32 0.51 -18.13
N SER A 59 4.23 1.09 -18.61
CA SER A 59 4.25 2.10 -19.69
C SER A 59 5.00 3.40 -19.35
N LEU A 60 4.71 4.05 -18.21
CA LEU A 60 5.29 5.36 -17.85
C LEU A 60 6.09 5.37 -16.54
N PHE A 61 6.08 4.29 -15.78
CA PHE A 61 6.91 4.16 -14.58
C PHE A 61 7.88 3.02 -14.74
N TRP A 62 8.83 2.94 -13.82
CA TRP A 62 9.87 1.92 -13.77
C TRP A 62 10.18 1.66 -12.28
N ALA A 63 10.39 0.41 -11.86
CA ALA A 63 10.32 0.04 -10.45
C ALA A 63 11.53 0.56 -9.66
N ALA A 64 11.36 1.08 -8.45
CA ALA A 64 12.48 1.56 -7.62
C ALA A 64 13.58 0.51 -7.38
N SER A 65 13.24 -0.78 -7.49
CA SER A 65 14.15 -1.93 -7.38
C SER A 65 15.06 -2.16 -8.59
N GLU A 66 14.83 -1.51 -9.72
CA GLU A 66 15.58 -1.76 -10.97
C GLU A 66 16.74 -0.70 -11.23
N GLY A 67 17.00 0.31 -10.33
CA GLY A 67 17.96 1.44 -10.61
C GLY A 67 17.57 2.96 -10.63
N GLY A 68 16.37 3.39 -10.24
CA GLY A 68 15.88 4.78 -10.38
C GLY A 68 15.96 5.42 -11.80
N PRO A 69 15.64 6.72 -11.96
CA PRO A 69 15.91 7.50 -13.18
C PRO A 69 17.43 7.66 -13.50
N GLU A 70 18.30 6.89 -12.85
CA GLU A 70 19.76 6.99 -12.95
C GLU A 70 20.41 5.78 -13.65
N ASP A 71 19.65 4.72 -13.96
CA ASP A 71 20.14 3.60 -14.79
C ASP A 71 19.81 3.85 -16.29
N GLU A 72 20.82 4.34 -17.01
CA GLU A 72 20.75 4.72 -18.43
C GLU A 72 20.92 3.54 -19.42
N THR A 73 20.90 2.29 -18.94
CA THR A 73 21.20 1.12 -19.80
C THR A 73 20.15 0.84 -20.87
N GLN A 74 18.93 1.37 -20.76
CA GLN A 74 17.91 1.38 -21.82
C GLN A 74 17.77 2.78 -22.45
N GLN A 75 18.70 3.11 -23.35
CA GLN A 75 18.69 4.38 -24.09
C GLN A 75 17.35 4.63 -24.80
N GLY A 76 16.70 5.77 -24.51
CA GLY A 76 15.61 6.34 -25.33
C GLY A 76 14.23 6.54 -24.68
N ILE A 77 13.98 6.07 -23.45
CA ILE A 77 12.63 6.09 -22.83
C ILE A 77 12.54 7.00 -21.57
N SER A 78 13.68 7.43 -21.00
CA SER A 78 13.72 8.17 -19.72
C SER A 78 12.90 9.47 -19.71
N GLU A 79 13.03 10.29 -20.76
CA GLU A 79 12.28 11.56 -20.89
C GLU A 79 10.75 11.34 -20.94
N TYR A 80 10.30 10.31 -21.66
CA TYR A 80 8.87 10.00 -21.85
C TYR A 80 8.21 9.44 -20.59
N ARG A 81 8.98 8.84 -19.67
CA ARG A 81 8.46 8.28 -18.41
C ARG A 81 8.13 9.36 -17.37
N THR A 82 8.93 10.44 -17.34
CA THR A 82 8.72 11.54 -16.38
C THR A 82 7.83 12.63 -16.96
N THR A 83 7.94 12.90 -18.26
CA THR A 83 7.20 13.95 -18.95
C THR A 83 6.69 13.42 -20.30
N PRO A 84 5.59 12.64 -20.32
CA PRO A 84 5.09 12.06 -21.54
C PRO A 84 4.68 13.12 -22.54
N HIS A 85 4.99 12.86 -23.81
CA HIS A 85 4.59 13.70 -24.93
C HIS A 85 3.19 13.29 -25.40
N LEU A 86 2.21 14.17 -25.24
CA LEU A 86 0.81 13.92 -25.55
C LEU A 86 0.27 14.97 -26.53
N PHE A 87 -0.72 14.60 -27.33
CA PHE A 87 -1.44 15.54 -28.18
C PHE A 87 -2.45 16.34 -27.36
N ARG A 88 -2.48 17.66 -27.56
CA ARG A 88 -3.51 18.51 -26.95
C ARG A 88 -4.90 18.16 -27.48
N ARG A 89 -5.89 18.06 -26.59
CA ARG A 89 -7.29 17.89 -26.96
C ARG A 89 -7.77 19.15 -27.68
N PHE A 90 -8.08 19.02 -28.97
CA PHE A 90 -8.67 20.09 -29.76
C PHE A 90 -10.14 19.78 -30.06
N PRO A 91 -11.10 20.64 -29.68
CA PRO A 91 -12.53 20.38 -29.89
C PRO A 91 -12.93 20.33 -31.37
N GLY A 92 -12.02 20.70 -32.27
CA GLY A 92 -12.30 20.86 -33.69
C GLY A 92 -12.93 22.22 -33.99
N PHE A 93 -13.28 22.42 -35.25
CA PHE A 93 -14.13 23.53 -35.67
C PHE A 93 -15.24 23.00 -36.59
N THR A 94 -16.42 23.63 -36.50
CA THR A 94 -17.56 23.28 -37.34
C THR A 94 -17.57 24.13 -38.59
N LEU A 95 -17.60 23.50 -39.76
CA LEU A 95 -17.74 24.17 -41.06
C LEU A 95 -18.74 23.39 -41.91
N PHE A 96 -19.73 24.07 -42.48
CA PHE A 96 -20.79 23.44 -43.29
C PHE A 96 -21.51 22.27 -42.59
N GLY A 97 -21.72 22.37 -41.27
CA GLY A 97 -22.37 21.33 -40.46
C GLY A 97 -21.50 20.10 -40.17
N GLN A 98 -20.24 20.08 -40.62
CA GLN A 98 -19.28 19.02 -40.35
C GLN A 98 -18.22 19.50 -39.35
N ASN A 99 -17.82 18.62 -38.42
CA ASN A 99 -16.74 18.90 -37.46
C ASN A 99 -15.40 18.42 -38.02
N TYR A 100 -14.45 19.33 -38.13
CA TYR A 100 -13.10 19.06 -38.60
C TYR A 100 -12.11 19.05 -37.44
N LEU A 101 -11.06 18.23 -37.57
CA LEU A 101 -9.94 18.12 -36.62
C LEU A 101 -10.31 17.67 -35.19
N LYS A 102 -11.58 17.39 -34.89
CA LYS A 102 -11.98 16.73 -33.65
C LYS A 102 -11.57 15.26 -33.72
N LYS A 103 -10.47 14.91 -33.08
CA LYS A 103 -10.08 13.50 -32.89
C LYS A 103 -10.98 12.84 -31.84
N SER A 104 -11.42 11.62 -32.10
CA SER A 104 -12.13 10.78 -31.12
C SER A 104 -11.13 10.20 -30.12
N LEU A 105 -11.60 9.98 -28.90
CA LEU A 105 -10.87 9.22 -27.89
C LEU A 105 -11.36 7.77 -27.96
N ASN A 106 -10.43 6.83 -27.98
CA ASN A 106 -10.73 5.43 -28.20
C ASN A 106 -10.17 4.57 -27.05
N TYR A 107 -10.65 3.32 -26.98
CA TYR A 107 -10.07 2.31 -26.10
C TYR A 107 -8.54 2.24 -26.27
N GLY A 108 -7.85 2.19 -25.13
CA GLY A 108 -6.39 2.07 -25.06
C GLY A 108 -5.63 3.40 -25.18
N ASP A 109 -6.27 4.50 -25.53
CA ASP A 109 -5.62 5.82 -25.52
C ASP A 109 -5.20 6.17 -24.09
N MET A 110 -3.99 6.70 -23.92
CA MET A 110 -3.61 7.34 -22.65
C MET A 110 -4.14 8.75 -22.65
N VAL A 111 -4.72 9.20 -21.54
CA VAL A 111 -5.30 10.53 -21.40
C VAL A 111 -4.75 11.24 -20.18
N ALA A 112 -4.49 12.54 -20.33
CA ALA A 112 -4.24 13.44 -19.23
C ALA A 112 -5.46 14.32 -18.99
N PHE A 113 -5.91 14.39 -17.74
CA PHE A 113 -7.12 15.11 -17.35
C PHE A 113 -6.99 15.73 -15.97
N LYS A 114 -7.84 16.72 -15.69
CA LYS A 114 -7.92 17.39 -14.40
C LYS A 114 -9.37 17.73 -14.10
N ASN A 115 -9.82 17.43 -12.90
CA ASN A 115 -11.14 17.82 -12.39
C ASN A 115 -11.06 18.13 -10.87
N SER A 116 -12.20 18.44 -10.26
CA SER A 116 -12.29 18.70 -8.82
C SER A 116 -11.87 17.50 -7.96
N VAL A 117 -12.14 16.27 -8.42
CA VAL A 117 -11.79 15.03 -7.72
C VAL A 117 -10.27 14.83 -7.73
N THR A 118 -9.60 14.98 -8.87
CA THR A 118 -8.14 14.88 -8.95
C THR A 118 -7.46 15.95 -8.11
N ALA A 119 -8.00 17.17 -8.07
CA ALA A 119 -7.46 18.24 -7.22
C ALA A 119 -7.58 17.90 -5.73
N LYS A 120 -8.71 17.31 -5.32
CA LYS A 120 -8.91 16.84 -3.94
C LYS A 120 -7.92 15.75 -3.55
N ILE A 121 -7.76 14.72 -4.39
CA ILE A 121 -6.79 13.63 -4.15
C ILE A 121 -5.38 14.20 -4.00
N LEU A 122 -4.98 15.14 -4.85
CA LEU A 122 -3.64 15.75 -4.77
C LEU A 122 -3.45 16.58 -3.52
N ALA A 123 -4.48 17.30 -3.07
CA ALA A 123 -4.43 18.06 -1.83
C ALA A 123 -4.25 17.13 -0.62
N GLU A 124 -4.97 16.01 -0.57
CA GLU A 124 -4.84 15.00 0.50
C GLU A 124 -3.45 14.34 0.52
N GLU A 125 -2.81 14.22 -0.65
CA GLU A 125 -1.44 13.70 -0.79
C GLU A 125 -0.35 14.77 -0.63
N ASN A 126 -0.69 16.02 -0.31
CA ASN A 126 0.24 17.18 -0.27
C ASN A 126 1.05 17.38 -1.57
N LYS A 127 0.41 17.15 -2.72
CA LYS A 127 0.98 17.35 -4.07
C LYS A 127 0.43 18.60 -4.74
N ASP A 128 1.08 19.02 -5.83
CA ASP A 128 0.62 20.16 -6.63
C ASP A 128 -0.75 19.87 -7.27
N THR A 129 -1.78 20.55 -6.78
CA THR A 129 -3.17 20.44 -7.26
C THR A 129 -3.36 20.96 -8.69
N ASN A 130 -2.33 21.59 -9.28
CA ASN A 130 -2.36 22.01 -10.68
C ASN A 130 -1.96 20.92 -11.67
N SER A 131 -1.33 19.85 -11.20
CA SER A 131 -0.91 18.73 -12.04
C SER A 131 -2.10 17.87 -12.51
N GLY A 132 -2.02 17.35 -13.74
CA GLY A 132 -3.05 16.47 -14.30
C GLY A 132 -2.78 14.98 -14.02
N PHE A 133 -3.83 14.17 -13.93
CA PHE A 133 -3.69 12.71 -13.82
C PHE A 133 -3.49 12.11 -15.20
N ILE A 134 -2.66 11.07 -15.32
CA ILE A 134 -2.57 10.23 -16.51
C ILE A 134 -3.13 8.83 -16.26
N LYS A 135 -3.99 8.35 -17.18
CA LYS A 135 -4.62 7.02 -17.15
C LYS A 135 -4.87 6.52 -18.58
N ARG A 136 -5.16 5.23 -18.76
CA ARG A 136 -5.59 4.64 -20.02
C ARG A 136 -7.12 4.54 -20.09
N ILE A 137 -7.72 4.85 -21.23
CA ILE A 137 -9.14 4.61 -21.49
C ILE A 137 -9.41 3.12 -21.62
N ILE A 138 -10.32 2.60 -20.80
CA ILE A 138 -10.77 1.20 -20.81
C ILE A 138 -12.22 1.08 -21.30
N GLY A 139 -13.05 2.12 -21.10
CA GLY A 139 -14.40 2.19 -21.65
C GLY A 139 -14.69 3.55 -22.28
N VAL A 140 -15.27 3.53 -23.47
CA VAL A 140 -15.77 4.70 -24.20
C VAL A 140 -17.30 4.75 -24.16
N PRO A 141 -17.94 5.89 -24.50
CA PRO A 141 -19.39 5.98 -24.55
C PRO A 141 -20.07 4.82 -25.30
N GLY A 142 -21.04 4.19 -24.64
CA GLY A 142 -21.80 3.05 -25.16
C GLY A 142 -21.25 1.68 -24.75
N ASP A 143 -19.98 1.57 -24.37
CA ASP A 143 -19.40 0.31 -23.88
C ASP A 143 -20.10 -0.14 -22.59
N THR A 144 -20.21 -1.44 -22.38
CA THR A 144 -20.56 -2.01 -21.07
C THR A 144 -19.36 -2.74 -20.47
N LEU A 145 -18.88 -2.26 -19.31
CA LEU A 145 -17.77 -2.85 -18.58
C LEU A 145 -18.26 -3.73 -17.43
N GLU A 146 -17.54 -4.81 -17.16
CA GLU A 146 -17.70 -5.67 -15.98
C GLU A 146 -16.32 -6.13 -15.51
N LEU A 147 -16.05 -6.06 -14.21
CA LEU A 147 -14.80 -6.58 -13.63
C LEU A 147 -15.07 -7.95 -13.04
N ARG A 148 -14.37 -8.98 -13.49
CA ARG A 148 -14.63 -10.35 -13.02
C ARG A 148 -13.35 -11.16 -12.97
N ASP A 149 -13.12 -11.80 -11.84
CA ASP A 149 -11.99 -12.70 -11.61
C ASP A 149 -10.61 -12.09 -11.92
N GLY A 150 -10.42 -10.78 -11.70
CA GLY A 150 -9.16 -10.10 -12.02
C GLY A 150 -9.05 -9.57 -13.45
N PHE A 151 -10.07 -9.74 -14.28
CA PHE A 151 -10.10 -9.31 -15.68
C PHE A 151 -11.17 -8.25 -15.95
N VAL A 152 -10.93 -7.42 -16.96
CA VAL A 152 -11.95 -6.52 -17.50
C VAL A 152 -12.68 -7.22 -18.64
N TYR A 153 -14.00 -7.18 -18.59
CA TYR A 153 -14.88 -7.57 -19.68
C TYR A 153 -15.47 -6.32 -20.28
N LYS A 154 -15.43 -6.22 -21.61
CA LYS A 154 -16.13 -5.21 -22.39
C LYS A 154 -17.14 -5.89 -23.29
N ASP A 155 -18.41 -5.52 -23.15
CA ASP A 155 -19.55 -6.10 -23.86
C ASP A 155 -19.59 -7.64 -23.76
N GLY A 156 -19.20 -8.16 -22.58
CA GLY A 156 -19.16 -9.59 -22.28
C GLY A 156 -17.91 -10.33 -22.76
N VAL A 157 -16.95 -9.66 -23.40
CA VAL A 157 -15.71 -10.25 -23.90
C VAL A 157 -14.53 -9.78 -23.04
N VAL A 158 -13.64 -10.71 -22.65
CA VAL A 158 -12.40 -10.37 -21.91
C VAL A 158 -11.52 -9.47 -22.77
N LEU A 159 -11.03 -8.38 -22.20
CA LEU A 159 -10.08 -7.50 -22.88
C LEU A 159 -8.69 -8.13 -22.95
N ASP A 160 -8.04 -7.94 -24.10
CA ASP A 160 -6.61 -8.18 -24.26
C ASP A 160 -5.83 -6.96 -23.77
N GLU A 161 -5.06 -7.15 -22.69
CA GLU A 161 -4.40 -6.06 -21.95
C GLU A 161 -2.89 -6.33 -21.79
N PRO A 162 -2.12 -6.25 -22.89
CA PRO A 162 -0.69 -6.56 -22.89
C PRO A 162 0.15 -5.47 -22.22
N TYR A 163 -0.44 -4.29 -22.00
CA TYR A 163 0.17 -3.16 -21.29
C TYR A 163 0.13 -3.30 -19.76
N LEU A 164 -0.44 -4.37 -19.20
CA LEU A 164 -0.43 -4.60 -17.76
C LEU A 164 0.88 -5.25 -17.31
N LEU A 165 1.31 -4.97 -16.08
CA LEU A 165 2.43 -5.67 -15.46
C LEU A 165 2.18 -7.19 -15.36
N ALA A 166 0.99 -7.56 -14.91
CA ALA A 166 0.63 -8.93 -14.63
C ALA A 166 -0.83 -9.20 -15.02
N PRO A 167 -1.15 -10.42 -15.48
CA PRO A 167 -2.53 -10.81 -15.72
C PRO A 167 -3.32 -10.83 -14.42
N ARG A 168 -4.64 -10.85 -14.55
CA ARG A 168 -5.56 -11.08 -13.42
C ARG A 168 -5.40 -10.11 -12.24
N SER A 169 -5.03 -8.87 -12.55
CA SER A 169 -4.68 -7.83 -11.59
C SER A 169 -5.81 -6.82 -11.33
N THR A 170 -6.99 -7.02 -11.93
CA THR A 170 -8.06 -6.02 -11.96
C THR A 170 -9.26 -6.39 -11.10
N TYR A 171 -9.38 -5.73 -9.96
CA TYR A 171 -10.49 -5.90 -9.02
C TYR A 171 -11.23 -4.60 -8.83
N GLY A 172 -12.52 -4.71 -8.49
CA GLY A 172 -13.42 -3.59 -8.28
C GLY A 172 -13.10 -2.74 -7.06
N GLY A 173 -13.55 -1.49 -7.13
CA GLY A 173 -13.43 -0.47 -6.09
C GLY A 173 -14.79 0.06 -5.65
N THR A 174 -14.81 1.28 -5.12
CA THR A 174 -16.04 1.94 -4.61
C THR A 174 -17.03 2.32 -5.71
N SER A 175 -16.55 2.70 -6.90
CA SER A 175 -17.39 3.15 -8.02
C SER A 175 -17.77 2.04 -9.00
N LEU A 176 -16.90 1.04 -9.18
CA LEU A 176 -17.22 -0.18 -9.95
C LEU A 176 -16.79 -1.39 -9.14
N VAL A 177 -17.75 -2.05 -8.50
CA VAL A 177 -17.54 -3.27 -7.73
C VAL A 177 -17.45 -4.47 -8.68
N ASP A 178 -16.74 -5.52 -8.27
CA ASP A 178 -16.67 -6.79 -9.01
C ASP A 178 -18.06 -7.30 -9.41
N CYS A 179 -18.17 -7.77 -10.66
CA CYS A 179 -19.35 -8.34 -11.32
C CYS A 179 -20.58 -7.44 -11.42
N VAL A 180 -20.40 -6.14 -11.21
CA VAL A 180 -21.40 -5.14 -11.58
C VAL A 180 -21.14 -4.67 -13.00
N LYS A 181 -22.19 -4.62 -13.83
CA LYS A 181 -22.11 -4.06 -15.18
C LYS A 181 -22.28 -2.54 -15.12
N LEU A 182 -21.39 -1.85 -15.81
CA LEU A 182 -21.42 -0.39 -15.95
C LEU A 182 -21.44 -0.03 -17.44
N THR A 183 -22.55 0.54 -17.90
CA THR A 183 -22.63 1.13 -19.24
C THR A 183 -22.11 2.55 -19.20
N ILE A 184 -21.17 2.88 -20.09
CA ILE A 184 -20.54 4.20 -20.13
C ILE A 184 -21.47 5.20 -20.83
N PRO A 185 -21.89 6.29 -20.15
CA PRO A 185 -22.79 7.27 -20.74
C PRO A 185 -22.09 8.13 -21.80
N ALA A 186 -22.90 8.80 -22.62
CA ALA A 186 -22.40 9.75 -23.61
C ALA A 186 -21.60 10.88 -22.95
N GLY A 187 -20.42 11.18 -23.51
CA GLY A 187 -19.55 12.25 -23.03
C GLY A 187 -18.67 11.88 -21.82
N SER A 188 -18.68 10.63 -21.36
CA SER A 188 -17.84 10.16 -20.25
C SER A 188 -16.98 8.96 -20.66
N TYR A 189 -15.91 8.73 -19.91
CA TYR A 189 -14.94 7.65 -20.15
C TYR A 189 -14.60 6.94 -18.84
N PHE A 190 -14.36 5.64 -18.92
CA PHE A 190 -13.82 4.86 -17.81
C PHE A 190 -12.31 4.69 -18.02
N VAL A 191 -11.50 5.16 -17.07
CA VAL A 191 -10.04 5.19 -17.19
C VAL A 191 -9.38 4.43 -16.05
N MET A 192 -8.28 3.74 -16.35
CA MET A 192 -7.53 2.93 -15.39
C MET A 192 -6.02 3.13 -15.54
N GLY A 193 -5.28 2.93 -14.45
CA GLY A 193 -3.83 2.82 -14.52
C GLY A 193 -3.43 1.45 -15.06
N ASP A 194 -2.30 1.38 -15.74
CA ASP A 194 -1.71 0.11 -16.20
C ASP A 194 -1.23 -0.74 -15.01
N ASN A 195 -0.78 -0.08 -13.93
CA ASN A 195 -0.49 -0.72 -12.66
C ASN A 195 -1.78 -0.83 -11.81
N ARG A 196 -2.61 -1.81 -12.17
CA ARG A 196 -3.96 -2.00 -11.63
C ARG A 196 -4.02 -2.03 -10.10
N LYS A 197 -3.04 -2.65 -9.46
CA LYS A 197 -3.02 -2.81 -7.99
C LYS A 197 -2.62 -1.53 -7.26
N LEU A 198 -1.88 -0.62 -7.91
CA LEU A 198 -1.37 0.63 -7.33
C LEU A 198 -1.99 1.89 -7.96
N SER A 199 -3.16 1.76 -8.59
CA SER A 199 -3.82 2.86 -9.31
C SER A 199 -5.10 3.31 -8.63
N SER A 200 -5.13 4.57 -8.21
CA SER A 200 -6.36 5.31 -7.92
C SER A 200 -6.98 5.78 -9.24
N ASP A 201 -8.04 5.11 -9.68
CA ASP A 201 -8.67 5.31 -10.98
C ASP A 201 -10.20 5.13 -10.96
N SER A 202 -10.86 5.03 -12.13
CA SER A 202 -12.32 5.04 -12.26
C SER A 202 -13.05 3.94 -11.48
N ARG A 203 -12.33 2.91 -11.02
CA ARG A 203 -12.89 1.90 -10.12
C ARG A 203 -13.24 2.44 -8.73
N PHE A 204 -12.58 3.51 -8.29
CA PHE A 204 -12.69 4.08 -6.96
C PHE A 204 -13.28 5.50 -7.03
N ASP A 205 -12.90 6.38 -6.11
CA ASP A 205 -13.47 7.72 -5.92
C ASP A 205 -13.34 8.65 -7.15
N LEU A 206 -12.45 8.32 -8.10
CA LEU A 206 -12.34 9.07 -9.36
C LEU A 206 -13.63 8.95 -10.20
N GLY A 207 -14.24 7.76 -10.24
CA GLY A 207 -15.40 7.47 -11.08
C GLY A 207 -15.16 7.73 -12.57
N LEU A 208 -16.23 8.03 -13.30
CA LEU A 208 -16.16 8.35 -14.72
C LEU A 208 -15.52 9.72 -14.96
N VAL A 209 -14.78 9.84 -16.06
CA VAL A 209 -14.13 11.08 -16.48
C VAL A 209 -14.88 11.69 -17.66
N ASP A 210 -15.40 12.90 -17.48
CA ASP A 210 -16.06 13.63 -18.57
C ASP A 210 -15.06 14.05 -19.65
N GLU A 211 -15.47 13.98 -20.92
CA GLU A 211 -14.67 14.34 -22.10
C GLU A 211 -14.07 15.74 -21.96
N VAL A 212 -14.84 16.67 -21.38
CA VAL A 212 -14.46 18.08 -21.22
C VAL A 212 -13.25 18.29 -20.32
N ASN A 213 -12.99 17.33 -19.41
CA ASN A 213 -11.88 17.39 -18.47
C ASN A 213 -10.59 16.80 -19.06
N ILE A 214 -10.68 16.11 -20.21
CA ILE A 214 -9.54 15.49 -20.89
C ILE A 214 -8.84 16.55 -21.73
N THR A 215 -7.61 16.91 -21.34
CA THR A 215 -6.86 18.03 -21.92
C THR A 215 -5.77 17.56 -22.87
N TYR A 216 -5.25 16.35 -22.68
CA TYR A 216 -4.27 15.73 -23.59
C TYR A 216 -4.52 14.24 -23.74
N PHE A 217 -4.01 13.65 -24.82
CA PHE A 217 -4.10 12.22 -25.08
C PHE A 217 -2.97 11.71 -25.96
N LEU A 218 -2.65 10.42 -25.85
CA LEU A 218 -1.73 9.69 -26.70
C LEU A 218 -2.45 8.45 -27.25
N PRO A 219 -2.77 8.44 -28.56
CA PRO A 219 -3.50 7.34 -29.17
C PRO A 219 -2.79 5.99 -29.02
N LEU A 220 -3.54 4.89 -28.87
CA LEU A 220 -2.96 3.54 -28.73
C LEU A 220 -2.00 3.18 -29.88
N GLN A 221 -2.30 3.61 -31.10
CA GLN A 221 -1.43 3.38 -32.26
C GLN A 221 -0.09 4.13 -32.18
N ASP A 222 -0.06 5.27 -31.48
CA ASP A 222 1.12 6.13 -31.32
C ASP A 222 1.96 5.73 -30.08
N GLN A 223 1.55 4.69 -29.35
CA GLN A 223 2.23 4.14 -28.18
C GLN A 223 3.29 3.07 -28.55
N SER A 224 3.81 3.11 -29.78
CA SER A 224 4.77 2.11 -30.28
C SER A 224 6.03 1.98 -29.40
N LEU A 225 6.47 3.08 -28.78
CA LEU A 225 7.60 3.12 -27.84
C LEU A 225 7.42 2.17 -26.66
N TYR A 226 6.19 1.93 -26.22
CA TYR A 226 5.89 1.11 -25.04
C TYR A 226 5.62 -0.35 -25.37
N ARG A 227 5.45 -0.70 -26.66
CA ARG A 227 5.12 -2.07 -27.08
C ARG A 227 6.19 -3.10 -26.73
N SER A 228 7.45 -2.67 -26.63
CA SER A 228 8.55 -3.52 -26.17
C SER A 228 8.42 -3.92 -24.69
N LEU A 229 7.63 -3.17 -23.91
CA LEU A 229 7.36 -3.42 -22.48
C LEU A 229 6.09 -4.26 -22.28
N TRP A 230 5.35 -4.51 -23.35
CA TRP A 230 4.11 -5.27 -23.28
C TRP A 230 4.40 -6.75 -23.11
N ARG A 231 3.66 -7.39 -22.20
CA ARG A 231 3.78 -8.82 -21.94
C ARG A 231 2.99 -9.64 -22.95
N ASP A 232 3.34 -10.93 -23.06
CA ASP A 232 2.50 -11.91 -23.73
C ASP A 232 1.23 -12.17 -22.91
N THR A 233 0.07 -12.13 -23.56
CA THR A 233 -1.26 -12.34 -22.98
C THR A 233 -1.89 -13.67 -23.38
N SER A 234 -1.23 -14.45 -24.25
CA SER A 234 -1.76 -15.71 -24.80
C SER A 234 -2.15 -16.74 -23.73
N GLY A 235 -1.57 -16.64 -22.53
CA GLY A 235 -1.82 -17.52 -21.41
C GLY A 235 -2.86 -17.06 -20.40
N ASP A 236 -3.33 -15.82 -20.47
CA ASP A 236 -4.04 -15.16 -19.38
C ASP A 236 -5.33 -15.87 -18.98
N THR A 237 -6.10 -16.30 -19.97
CA THR A 237 -7.40 -16.96 -19.75
C THR A 237 -7.28 -18.29 -19.03
N ARG A 238 -6.09 -18.94 -19.06
CA ARG A 238 -5.83 -20.18 -18.28
C ARG A 238 -5.80 -19.93 -16.77
N LEU A 239 -5.62 -18.68 -16.34
CA LEU A 239 -5.61 -18.29 -14.94
C LEU A 239 -7.01 -18.09 -14.36
N LEU A 240 -8.06 -18.13 -15.17
CA LEU A 240 -9.44 -18.01 -14.72
C LEU A 240 -9.77 -19.11 -13.68
N GLY A 241 -10.27 -18.70 -12.52
CA GLY A 241 -10.69 -19.57 -11.42
C GLY A 241 -9.56 -20.23 -10.62
N GLN A 242 -8.29 -20.00 -10.96
CA GLN A 242 -7.16 -20.61 -10.27
C GLN A 242 -6.77 -19.85 -8.99
N PRO A 243 -6.10 -20.45 -7.98
CA PRO A 243 -5.40 -19.68 -6.96
C PRO A 243 -4.04 -19.19 -7.50
N THR A 244 -3.63 -17.96 -7.18
CA THR A 244 -2.32 -17.41 -7.61
C THR A 244 -1.28 -17.34 -6.49
N LEU A 245 -1.70 -17.43 -5.22
CA LEU A 245 -0.82 -17.19 -4.08
C LEU A 245 -0.19 -18.49 -3.58
N GLU A 246 1.13 -18.57 -3.68
CA GLU A 246 1.94 -19.59 -3.04
C GLU A 246 2.39 -19.13 -1.65
N THR A 247 1.71 -19.61 -0.60
CA THR A 247 1.93 -19.17 0.79
C THR A 247 3.37 -19.34 1.27
N ASN A 248 4.01 -20.47 0.94
CA ASN A 248 5.39 -20.73 1.35
C ASN A 248 6.38 -19.79 0.66
N GLN A 249 6.16 -19.51 -0.62
CA GLN A 249 6.99 -18.56 -1.36
C GLN A 249 6.84 -17.15 -0.78
N PHE A 250 5.61 -16.75 -0.43
CA PHE A 250 5.37 -15.46 0.23
C PHE A 250 6.10 -15.37 1.58
N LEU A 251 6.03 -16.41 2.42
CA LEU A 251 6.75 -16.44 3.69
C LEU A 251 8.26 -16.25 3.51
N VAL A 252 8.85 -16.93 2.51
CA VAL A 252 10.28 -16.80 2.19
C VAL A 252 10.63 -15.36 1.83
N LEU A 253 9.88 -14.75 0.89
CA LEU A 253 10.12 -13.38 0.44
C LEU A 253 9.95 -12.37 1.59
N LEU A 254 8.89 -12.50 2.39
CA LEU A 254 8.65 -11.64 3.54
C LEU A 254 9.76 -11.77 4.58
N ASN A 255 10.20 -12.99 4.88
CA ASN A 255 11.30 -13.22 5.83
C ASN A 255 12.64 -12.70 5.32
N GLN A 256 12.88 -12.72 4.01
CA GLN A 256 14.03 -12.06 3.41
C GLN A 256 13.96 -10.53 3.60
N ALA A 257 12.80 -9.92 3.34
CA ALA A 257 12.58 -8.48 3.55
C ALA A 257 12.73 -8.08 5.04
N ARG A 258 12.31 -8.94 5.97
CA ARG A 258 12.49 -8.76 7.43
C ARG A 258 13.95 -8.91 7.84
N LYS A 259 14.64 -9.95 7.37
CA LYS A 259 16.06 -10.20 7.65
C LYS A 259 16.95 -9.04 7.19
N ASN A 260 16.68 -8.47 6.02
CA ASN A 260 17.41 -7.30 5.50
C ASN A 260 17.27 -6.05 6.40
N ARG A 261 16.30 -6.04 7.32
CA ARG A 261 16.06 -4.98 8.30
C ARG A 261 16.42 -5.38 9.73
N GLY A 262 17.10 -6.52 9.92
CA GLY A 262 17.49 -7.03 11.24
C GLY A 262 16.33 -7.56 12.07
N LEU A 263 15.19 -7.87 11.46
CA LEU A 263 13.99 -8.35 12.16
C LEU A 263 13.95 -9.88 12.23
N THR A 264 13.36 -10.40 13.31
CA THR A 264 13.12 -11.84 13.50
C THR A 264 12.22 -12.40 12.39
N PRO A 265 12.58 -13.55 11.77
CA PRO A 265 11.70 -14.22 10.80
C PRO A 265 10.37 -14.64 11.42
N LEU A 266 9.30 -14.56 10.63
CA LEU A 266 7.99 -15.09 10.98
C LEU A 266 7.93 -16.60 10.76
N SER A 267 7.14 -17.29 11.56
CA SER A 267 6.84 -18.71 11.44
C SER A 267 5.35 -18.94 11.17
N LEU A 268 5.02 -19.84 10.24
CA LEU A 268 3.63 -20.20 9.99
C LEU A 268 3.04 -20.96 11.18
N LYS A 269 1.87 -20.52 11.66
CA LYS A 269 1.13 -21.19 12.74
C LYS A 269 -0.18 -21.77 12.19
N PRO A 270 -0.44 -23.09 12.33
CA PRO A 270 -1.68 -23.70 11.86
C PRO A 270 -2.95 -23.02 12.39
N LYS A 271 -2.96 -22.64 13.66
CA LYS A 271 -4.08 -21.91 14.28
C LYS A 271 -4.31 -20.52 13.67
N LEU A 272 -3.24 -19.80 13.29
CA LEU A 272 -3.39 -18.52 12.59
C LEU A 272 -3.85 -18.71 11.15
N ILE A 273 -3.44 -19.78 10.47
CA ILE A 273 -3.96 -20.12 9.13
C ILE A 273 -5.46 -20.40 9.22
N GLN A 274 -5.89 -21.18 10.20
CA GLN A 274 -7.32 -21.41 10.46
C GLN A 274 -8.06 -20.10 10.76
N SER A 275 -7.49 -19.25 11.62
CA SER A 275 -8.04 -17.93 11.95
C SER A 275 -8.20 -17.04 10.72
N SER A 276 -7.17 -16.95 9.87
CA SER A 276 -7.22 -16.12 8.67
C SER A 276 -8.19 -16.68 7.63
N ALA A 277 -8.33 -18.00 7.51
CA ALA A 277 -9.33 -18.64 6.66
C ALA A 277 -10.76 -18.34 7.15
N LEU A 278 -11.03 -18.45 8.46
CA LEU A 278 -12.33 -18.09 9.04
C LEU A 278 -12.67 -16.63 8.75
N ARG A 279 -11.70 -15.73 8.98
CA ARG A 279 -11.85 -14.30 8.72
C ARG A 279 -12.09 -13.98 7.24
N ALA A 280 -11.44 -14.70 6.33
CA ALA A 280 -11.61 -14.51 4.89
C ALA A 280 -12.99 -14.97 4.39
N ASN A 281 -13.59 -15.98 5.03
CA ASN A 281 -14.91 -16.51 4.66
C ASN A 281 -16.08 -15.70 5.23
N ASP A 282 -15.86 -14.96 6.33
CA ASP A 282 -16.91 -14.18 6.99
C ASP A 282 -16.41 -12.77 7.33
N ASN A 283 -16.85 -11.81 6.50
CA ASN A 283 -16.49 -10.39 6.67
C ASN A 283 -17.04 -9.79 7.99
N ASN A 284 -18.01 -10.43 8.65
CA ASN A 284 -18.56 -9.97 9.93
C ASN A 284 -17.69 -10.37 11.14
N LEU A 285 -16.77 -11.32 10.99
CA LEU A 285 -15.87 -11.71 12.09
C LEU A 285 -14.78 -10.67 12.29
N THR A 286 -14.62 -10.16 13.50
CA THR A 286 -13.42 -9.38 13.85
C THR A 286 -12.19 -10.28 13.94
N LEU A 287 -10.99 -9.70 13.82
CA LEU A 287 -9.70 -10.38 14.05
C LEU A 287 -9.70 -11.20 15.36
N ARG A 288 -10.13 -10.58 16.47
CA ARG A 288 -10.14 -11.23 17.79
C ARG A 288 -11.10 -12.42 17.85
N GLN A 289 -12.29 -12.29 17.25
CA GLN A 289 -13.27 -13.38 17.20
C GLN A 289 -12.75 -14.55 16.35
N ALA A 290 -12.11 -14.28 15.20
CA ALA A 290 -11.51 -15.30 14.36
C ALA A 290 -10.39 -16.06 15.09
N MET A 291 -9.50 -15.33 15.76
CA MET A 291 -8.40 -15.93 16.53
C MET A 291 -8.91 -16.74 17.73
N GLN A 292 -9.92 -16.25 18.45
CA GLN A 292 -10.55 -16.98 19.53
C GLN A 292 -11.20 -18.28 19.05
N LYS A 293 -11.91 -18.25 17.92
CA LYS A 293 -12.51 -19.45 17.31
C LYS A 293 -11.46 -20.47 16.87
N ALA A 294 -10.30 -20.01 16.41
CA ALA A 294 -9.17 -20.89 16.06
C ALA A 294 -8.33 -21.32 17.28
N GLY A 295 -8.66 -20.87 18.50
CA GLY A 295 -7.92 -21.18 19.70
C GLY A 295 -6.49 -20.61 19.71
N TYR A 296 -6.26 -19.49 19.02
CA TYR A 296 -5.01 -18.73 19.04
C TYR A 296 -5.11 -17.55 20.00
N SER A 297 -4.08 -17.34 20.82
CA SER A 297 -3.99 -16.24 21.76
C SER A 297 -2.57 -15.71 21.81
N ASN A 298 -2.41 -14.39 21.71
CA ASN A 298 -1.14 -13.70 21.94
C ASN A 298 -1.41 -12.25 22.37
N ILE A 299 -0.37 -11.54 22.84
CA ILE A 299 -0.49 -10.16 23.35
C ILE A 299 -0.62 -9.18 22.20
N VAL A 300 0.26 -9.29 21.21
CA VAL A 300 0.28 -8.43 20.03
C VAL A 300 -0.34 -9.18 18.88
N LEU A 301 -1.43 -8.64 18.35
CA LEU A 301 -2.18 -9.21 17.24
C LEU A 301 -2.15 -8.22 16.07
N GLY A 302 -2.20 -8.76 14.86
CA GLY A 302 -2.17 -7.97 13.64
C GLY A 302 -2.95 -8.60 12.51
N GLU A 303 -3.41 -7.77 11.58
CA GLU A 303 -4.13 -8.21 10.40
C GLU A 303 -3.71 -7.36 9.19
N PHE A 304 -3.60 -8.02 8.03
CA PHE A 304 -3.69 -7.37 6.75
C PHE A 304 -4.67 -8.14 5.87
N ILE A 305 -5.41 -7.41 5.03
CA ILE A 305 -6.37 -7.97 4.08
C ILE A 305 -6.03 -7.40 2.71
N ALA A 306 -5.91 -8.27 1.71
CA ALA A 306 -5.79 -7.88 0.31
C ALA A 306 -6.94 -8.49 -0.48
N HIS A 307 -7.56 -7.68 -1.34
CA HIS A 307 -8.62 -8.12 -2.24
C HIS A 307 -8.03 -8.40 -3.61
N GLY A 308 -8.34 -9.57 -4.14
CA GLY A 308 -7.89 -10.02 -5.45
C GLY A 308 -6.78 -11.06 -5.41
N ALA A 309 -6.32 -11.41 -6.60
CA ALA A 309 -5.30 -12.41 -6.84
C ALA A 309 -3.92 -11.79 -6.92
N TYR A 310 -3.01 -12.37 -6.15
CA TYR A 310 -1.62 -11.98 -6.07
C TYR A 310 -0.75 -13.22 -6.15
N THR A 311 0.33 -13.14 -6.90
CA THR A 311 1.50 -13.98 -6.68
C THR A 311 2.17 -13.58 -5.36
N ALA A 312 3.08 -14.42 -4.87
CA ALA A 312 3.84 -14.13 -3.65
C ALA A 312 4.60 -12.80 -3.74
N THR A 313 5.24 -12.52 -4.88
CA THR A 313 6.00 -11.28 -5.12
C THR A 313 5.08 -10.06 -5.13
N GLU A 314 4.00 -10.11 -5.92
CA GLU A 314 3.07 -8.98 -6.01
C GLU A 314 2.40 -8.67 -4.67
N LEU A 315 2.07 -9.70 -3.87
CA LEU A 315 1.47 -9.48 -2.56
C LEU A 315 2.46 -8.74 -1.64
N LEU A 316 3.72 -9.17 -1.63
CA LEU A 316 4.76 -8.51 -0.83
C LEU A 316 4.96 -7.05 -1.27
N GLU A 317 5.11 -6.80 -2.56
CA GLU A 317 5.27 -5.45 -3.11
C GLU A 317 4.10 -4.56 -2.74
N ASN A 318 2.87 -5.05 -2.91
CA ASN A 318 1.66 -4.32 -2.55
C ASN A 318 1.60 -3.99 -1.04
N LEU A 319 1.95 -4.95 -0.18
CA LEU A 319 1.97 -4.75 1.27
C LEU A 319 3.07 -3.77 1.72
N LEU A 320 4.23 -3.75 1.04
CA LEU A 320 5.32 -2.84 1.36
C LEU A 320 5.14 -1.44 0.77
N TYR A 321 4.37 -1.31 -0.31
CA TYR A 321 4.08 -0.02 -0.93
C TYR A 321 3.18 0.85 -0.04
N GLN A 322 2.19 0.26 0.62
CA GLN A 322 1.29 1.01 1.51
C GLN A 322 1.91 1.17 2.90
N PRO A 323 2.12 2.41 3.41
CA PRO A 323 2.81 2.63 4.68
C PRO A 323 2.19 1.90 5.88
N GLY A 324 0.87 1.81 5.93
CA GLY A 324 0.13 1.14 7.01
C GLY A 324 0.41 -0.37 7.06
N THR A 325 0.25 -1.07 5.94
CA THR A 325 0.54 -2.51 5.86
C THR A 325 2.04 -2.80 5.95
N ALA A 326 2.89 -1.92 5.44
CA ALA A 326 4.35 -2.05 5.55
C ALA A 326 4.78 -2.03 7.01
N LYS A 327 4.28 -1.05 7.79
CA LYS A 327 4.50 -0.98 9.25
C LYS A 327 4.00 -2.24 9.96
N GLN A 328 2.86 -2.79 9.51
CA GLN A 328 2.25 -3.98 10.07
C GLN A 328 3.11 -5.23 9.86
N VAL A 329 3.48 -5.55 8.61
CA VAL A 329 4.24 -6.78 8.28
C VAL A 329 5.72 -6.71 8.67
N LEU A 330 6.26 -5.51 8.85
CA LEU A 330 7.62 -5.25 9.33
C LEU A 330 7.68 -4.89 10.82
N ASN A 331 6.60 -5.06 11.57
CA ASN A 331 6.65 -4.84 13.02
C ASN A 331 7.58 -5.90 13.68
N PRO A 332 8.57 -5.48 14.51
CA PRO A 332 9.49 -6.38 15.20
C PRO A 332 8.81 -7.30 16.22
N ASP A 333 7.66 -6.90 16.75
CA ASP A 333 6.96 -7.64 17.81
C ASP A 333 6.32 -8.93 17.30
N TYR A 334 6.09 -9.06 15.99
CA TYR A 334 5.50 -10.25 15.39
C TYR A 334 6.55 -11.34 15.13
N THR A 335 6.19 -12.57 15.50
CA THR A 335 6.98 -13.80 15.26
C THR A 335 6.17 -14.88 14.54
N ASP A 336 4.86 -14.71 14.48
CA ASP A 336 3.91 -15.70 13.98
C ASP A 336 3.13 -15.12 12.80
N LEU A 337 2.86 -15.97 11.80
CA LEU A 337 2.04 -15.66 10.64
C LEU A 337 1.02 -16.77 10.41
N GLY A 338 -0.19 -16.40 10.01
CA GLY A 338 -1.12 -17.26 9.30
C GLY A 338 -1.58 -16.55 8.04
N LEU A 339 -1.56 -17.23 6.90
CA LEU A 339 -1.91 -16.65 5.62
C LEU A 339 -2.87 -17.59 4.91
N SER A 340 -4.00 -17.05 4.49
CA SER A 340 -5.02 -17.79 3.75
C SER A 340 -5.48 -16.96 2.56
N ALA A 341 -5.53 -17.60 1.39
CA ALA A 341 -6.15 -17.05 0.20
C ALA A 341 -7.43 -17.86 -0.08
N VAL A 342 -8.58 -17.21 0.07
CA VAL A 342 -9.89 -17.86 -0.10
C VAL A 342 -10.54 -17.32 -1.36
N GLN A 343 -11.03 -18.23 -2.20
CA GLN A 343 -11.90 -17.88 -3.31
C GLN A 343 -13.35 -17.88 -2.83
N LEU A 344 -13.96 -16.70 -2.85
CA LEU A 344 -15.37 -16.50 -2.55
C LEU A 344 -16.18 -16.49 -3.84
N ASN A 345 -17.43 -16.91 -3.76
CA ASN A 345 -18.40 -16.74 -4.83
C ASN A 345 -19.56 -15.89 -4.32
N ILE A 346 -19.62 -14.63 -4.76
CA ILE A 346 -20.68 -13.69 -4.37
C ILE A 346 -21.63 -13.57 -5.56
N ALA A 347 -22.79 -14.23 -5.46
CA ALA A 347 -23.83 -14.21 -6.50
C ALA A 347 -23.34 -14.62 -7.92
N GLY A 348 -22.47 -15.62 -8.00
CA GLY A 348 -21.86 -16.07 -9.28
C GLY A 348 -20.54 -15.38 -9.61
N CYS A 349 -20.09 -14.43 -8.79
CA CYS A 349 -18.85 -13.69 -8.97
C CYS A 349 -17.69 -14.29 -8.19
N PRO A 350 -16.65 -14.85 -8.85
CA PRO A 350 -15.43 -15.26 -8.17
C PRO A 350 -14.66 -14.04 -7.65
N ARG A 351 -14.38 -14.03 -6.35
CA ARG A 351 -13.61 -12.98 -5.68
C ARG A 351 -12.59 -13.61 -4.74
N GLN A 352 -11.31 -13.33 -4.96
CA GLN A 352 -10.28 -13.77 -4.03
C GLN A 352 -10.10 -12.77 -2.89
N VAL A 353 -9.97 -13.27 -1.67
CA VAL A 353 -9.57 -12.49 -0.51
C VAL A 353 -8.39 -13.18 0.15
N ILE A 354 -7.33 -12.41 0.39
CA ILE A 354 -6.13 -12.86 1.08
C ILE A 354 -6.13 -12.21 2.45
N VAL A 355 -6.10 -13.03 3.50
CA VAL A 355 -6.01 -12.57 4.89
C VAL A 355 -4.73 -13.07 5.51
N GLY A 356 -3.95 -12.14 6.05
CA GLY A 356 -2.76 -12.41 6.85
C GLY A 356 -3.00 -12.03 8.30
N HIS A 357 -2.89 -12.99 9.21
CA HIS A 357 -2.94 -12.77 10.65
C HIS A 357 -1.54 -12.86 11.24
N LEU A 358 -1.17 -11.88 12.04
CA LEU A 358 0.13 -11.75 12.68
C LEU A 358 -0.03 -11.90 14.18
N GLY A 359 0.92 -12.60 14.80
CA GLY A 359 0.95 -12.82 16.23
C GLY A 359 2.34 -12.58 16.79
N GLY A 360 2.38 -11.99 17.98
CA GLY A 360 3.61 -11.58 18.62
C GLY A 360 3.47 -11.58 20.13
N TYR A 361 4.50 -12.06 20.81
CA TYR A 361 4.61 -11.98 22.26
C TYR A 361 5.48 -10.77 22.61
N LEU A 362 4.89 -9.77 23.28
CA LEU A 362 5.65 -8.66 23.86
C LEU A 362 6.10 -9.06 25.27
N PRO A 363 7.40 -9.32 25.49
CA PRO A 363 7.88 -9.69 26.82
C PRO A 363 7.62 -8.56 27.81
N ALA A 364 7.22 -8.90 29.03
CA ALA A 364 7.00 -7.91 30.06
C ALA A 364 8.29 -7.11 30.34
N SER A 365 8.11 -5.81 30.53
CA SER A 365 9.15 -4.90 31.00
C SER A 365 8.75 -4.35 32.36
N TYR A 366 9.65 -4.46 33.32
CA TYR A 366 9.50 -3.94 34.67
C TYR A 366 10.55 -2.85 34.88
N ASP A 367 10.16 -1.75 35.54
CA ASP A 367 11.11 -0.69 35.86
C ASP A 367 12.12 -1.17 36.93
N SER A 368 13.30 -0.54 36.96
CA SER A 368 14.38 -0.96 37.84
C SER A 368 14.02 -0.86 39.33
N GLN A 369 13.11 0.05 39.70
CA GLN A 369 12.67 0.21 41.08
C GLN A 369 11.77 -0.95 41.51
N THR A 370 10.82 -1.37 40.67
CA THR A 370 9.99 -2.55 40.91
C THR A 370 10.84 -3.82 41.04
N ILE A 371 11.82 -3.99 40.15
CA ILE A 371 12.74 -5.15 40.20
C ILE A 371 13.51 -5.15 41.52
N ALA A 372 14.13 -4.01 41.89
CA ALA A 372 14.91 -3.89 43.11
C ALA A 372 14.06 -4.08 44.38
N SER A 373 12.82 -3.57 44.39
CA SER A 373 11.90 -3.69 45.52
C SER A 373 11.55 -5.15 45.82
N TRP A 374 11.15 -5.93 44.82
CA TRP A 374 10.80 -7.35 45.02
C TRP A 374 12.02 -8.23 45.31
N GLN A 375 13.16 -7.94 44.70
CA GLN A 375 14.42 -8.62 45.03
C GLN A 375 14.85 -8.33 46.46
N GLY A 376 14.82 -7.06 46.88
CA GLY A 376 15.13 -6.64 48.23
C GLY A 376 14.19 -7.26 49.27
N LEU A 377 12.88 -7.28 49.02
CA LEU A 377 11.92 -7.95 49.90
C LEU A 377 12.24 -9.43 50.06
N ARG A 378 12.46 -10.14 48.95
CA ARG A 378 12.82 -11.58 48.96
C ARG A 378 14.10 -11.82 49.75
N ASP A 379 15.14 -11.04 49.49
CA ASP A 379 16.46 -11.25 50.06
C ASP A 379 16.45 -10.93 51.57
N ASN A 380 15.80 -9.84 51.98
CA ASN A 380 15.59 -9.51 53.38
C ASN A 380 14.79 -10.60 54.11
N LEU A 381 13.70 -11.10 53.54
CA LEU A 381 12.90 -12.16 54.15
C LEU A 381 13.68 -13.47 54.31
N ARG A 382 14.52 -13.83 53.33
CA ARG A 382 15.41 -15.00 53.42
C ARG A 382 16.44 -14.86 54.53
N GLU A 383 16.89 -13.63 54.82
CA GLU A 383 17.85 -13.35 55.87
C GLU A 383 17.22 -13.39 57.27
N VAL A 384 16.05 -12.77 57.44
CA VAL A 384 15.44 -12.61 58.78
C VAL A 384 14.62 -13.83 59.23
N LEU A 385 13.98 -14.55 58.30
CA LEU A 385 13.06 -15.64 58.63
C LEU A 385 13.71 -16.74 59.50
N PRO A 386 14.93 -17.24 59.20
CA PRO A 386 15.59 -18.25 60.04
C PRO A 386 15.81 -17.80 61.50
N SER A 387 16.01 -16.50 61.72
CA SER A 387 16.18 -15.95 63.08
C SER A 387 14.86 -15.99 63.86
N TRP A 388 13.74 -15.66 63.21
CA TRP A 388 12.41 -15.79 63.81
C TRP A 388 11.99 -17.26 64.02
N GLU A 389 12.38 -18.17 63.13
CA GLU A 389 12.15 -19.60 63.32
C GLU A 389 12.92 -20.12 64.54
N ALA A 390 14.17 -19.70 64.73
CA ALA A 390 14.97 -20.04 65.92
C ALA A 390 14.33 -19.51 67.22
N ALA A 391 13.57 -18.42 67.16
CA ALA A 391 12.87 -17.83 68.31
C ALA A 391 11.83 -18.78 68.95
N THR A 392 11.37 -19.79 68.21
CA THR A 392 10.43 -20.82 68.72
C THR A 392 10.99 -21.66 69.87
N SER A 393 12.32 -21.71 70.00
CA SER A 393 13.02 -22.41 71.09
C SER A 393 13.05 -21.64 72.41
N TYR A 394 12.61 -20.37 72.45
CA TYR A 394 12.65 -19.51 73.62
C TYR A 394 11.28 -19.41 74.31
N PRO A 395 11.09 -20.03 75.50
CA PRO A 395 9.78 -20.09 76.16
C PRO A 395 9.22 -18.75 76.65
N ARG A 396 10.04 -17.70 76.67
CA ARG A 396 9.65 -16.35 77.14
C ARG A 396 8.96 -15.51 76.06
N VAL A 397 9.10 -15.90 74.79
CA VAL A 397 8.47 -15.22 73.66
C VAL A 397 7.02 -15.71 73.53
N ASN A 398 6.07 -14.81 73.25
CA ASN A 398 4.69 -15.19 72.96
C ASN A 398 4.59 -16.09 71.71
N GLN A 399 4.41 -17.39 71.94
CA GLN A 399 4.42 -18.41 70.89
C GLN A 399 3.23 -18.29 69.92
N GLU A 400 2.09 -17.73 70.35
CA GLU A 400 0.92 -17.56 69.47
C GLU A 400 1.16 -16.43 68.45
N GLN A 401 1.68 -15.28 68.92
CA GLN A 401 2.05 -14.17 68.06
C GLN A 401 3.21 -14.55 67.13
N LEU A 402 4.22 -15.27 67.65
CA LEU A 402 5.34 -15.76 66.86
C LEU A 402 4.87 -16.70 65.73
N ALA A 403 3.97 -17.63 66.01
CA ALA A 403 3.42 -18.53 64.98
C ALA A 403 2.66 -17.75 63.89
N LYS A 404 1.87 -16.73 64.26
CA LYS A 404 1.19 -15.85 63.29
C LYS A 404 2.20 -15.09 62.42
N LEU A 405 3.27 -14.57 63.03
CA LEU A 405 4.34 -13.87 62.31
C LEU A 405 5.02 -14.78 61.29
N LEU A 406 5.43 -15.99 61.70
CA LEU A 406 6.10 -16.94 60.80
C LEU A 406 5.24 -17.30 59.58
N VAL A 407 3.93 -17.51 59.76
CA VAL A 407 2.99 -17.78 58.66
C VAL A 407 2.94 -16.59 57.69
N ILE A 408 2.90 -15.37 58.20
CA ILE A 408 2.87 -14.17 57.36
C ILE A 408 4.20 -14.03 56.60
N LEU A 409 5.34 -14.08 57.29
CA LEU A 409 6.65 -13.93 56.67
C LEU A 409 6.91 -15.00 55.59
N GLN A 410 6.54 -16.26 55.84
CA GLN A 410 6.66 -17.32 54.84
C GLN A 410 5.78 -17.04 53.62
N ARG A 411 4.52 -16.64 53.81
CA ARG A 411 3.61 -16.31 52.70
C ARG A 411 4.15 -15.16 51.84
N ARG A 412 4.69 -14.13 52.48
CA ARG A 412 5.33 -12.99 51.80
C ARG A 412 6.57 -13.42 51.03
N LEU A 413 7.39 -14.30 51.60
CA LEU A 413 8.59 -14.84 50.95
C LEU A 413 8.22 -15.67 49.71
N ASP A 414 7.20 -16.52 49.81
CA ASP A 414 6.71 -17.32 48.68
C ASP A 414 6.22 -16.43 47.54
N LEU A 415 5.44 -15.38 47.86
CA LEU A 415 5.02 -14.39 46.88
C LEU A 415 6.21 -13.67 46.25
N ALA A 416 7.18 -13.20 47.05
CA ALA A 416 8.36 -12.50 46.53
C ALA A 416 9.23 -13.40 45.62
N ASN A 417 9.37 -14.69 45.95
CA ASN A 417 10.03 -15.68 45.11
C ASN A 417 9.30 -15.85 43.76
N GLU A 418 7.98 -15.97 43.79
CA GLU A 418 7.15 -16.14 42.59
C GLU A 418 7.20 -14.90 41.67
N ILE A 419 7.04 -13.70 42.25
CA ILE A 419 7.08 -12.44 41.51
C ILE A 419 8.46 -12.20 40.90
N THR A 420 9.54 -12.39 41.67
CA THR A 420 10.90 -12.24 41.13
C THR A 420 11.18 -13.24 40.00
N THR A 421 10.67 -14.47 40.08
CA THR A 421 10.79 -15.46 39.00
C THR A 421 10.03 -15.02 37.75
N THR A 422 8.81 -14.50 37.91
CA THR A 422 7.96 -14.01 36.80
C THR A 422 8.64 -12.82 36.08
N ILE A 423 9.20 -11.88 36.86
CA ILE A 423 9.99 -10.76 36.35
C ILE A 423 11.21 -11.26 35.56
N GLN A 424 11.97 -12.21 36.10
CA GLN A 424 13.16 -12.78 35.43
C GLN A 424 12.82 -13.46 34.10
N ARG A 425 11.66 -14.12 34.02
CA ARG A 425 11.16 -14.75 32.78
C ARG A 425 10.59 -13.74 31.77
N ARG A 426 10.47 -12.46 32.14
CA ARG A 426 9.83 -11.41 31.33
C ARG A 426 8.39 -11.79 30.96
N GLU A 427 7.69 -12.40 31.91
CA GLU A 427 6.27 -12.74 31.83
C GLU A 427 5.44 -11.64 32.48
N TRP A 428 4.25 -11.37 31.96
CA TRP A 428 3.30 -10.45 32.61
C TRP A 428 2.67 -11.12 33.83
N PHE A 429 2.42 -10.36 34.90
CA PHE A 429 1.71 -10.90 36.06
C PHE A 429 0.32 -11.40 35.69
N THR A 430 -0.04 -12.55 36.26
CA THR A 430 -1.41 -13.06 36.17
C THR A 430 -2.34 -12.24 37.06
N LYS A 431 -3.66 -12.30 36.80
CA LYS A 431 -4.66 -11.63 37.65
C LYS A 431 -4.60 -12.09 39.12
N ASP A 432 -4.22 -13.35 39.36
CA ASP A 432 -4.04 -13.89 40.71
C ASP A 432 -2.82 -13.24 41.40
N GLN A 433 -1.69 -13.17 40.69
CA GLN A 433 -0.48 -12.51 41.18
C GLN A 433 -0.73 -11.03 41.49
N GLU A 434 -1.42 -10.30 40.62
CA GLU A 434 -1.78 -8.89 40.86
C GLU A 434 -2.63 -8.72 42.13
N ALA A 435 -3.61 -9.62 42.35
CA ALA A 435 -4.45 -9.59 43.54
C ALA A 435 -3.62 -9.87 44.82
N ARG A 436 -2.69 -10.83 44.76
CA ARG A 436 -1.81 -11.17 45.89
C ARG A 436 -0.77 -10.09 46.17
N ILE A 437 -0.20 -9.47 45.14
CA ILE A 437 0.67 -8.28 45.27
C ILE A 437 -0.07 -7.17 46.02
N LYS A 438 -1.32 -6.89 45.66
CA LYS A 438 -2.12 -5.86 46.34
C LYS A 438 -2.41 -6.21 47.80
N ALA A 439 -2.62 -7.49 48.10
CA ALA A 439 -2.86 -8.00 49.45
C ALA A 439 -1.61 -7.99 50.34
N ASP A 440 -0.40 -8.07 49.76
CA ASP A 440 0.87 -8.10 50.51
C ASP A 440 1.05 -6.88 51.43
N ASN A 441 0.47 -5.71 51.09
CA ASN A 441 0.51 -4.53 51.96
C ASN A 441 -0.14 -4.77 53.34
N VAL A 442 -1.20 -5.58 53.38
CA VAL A 442 -1.88 -5.94 54.64
C VAL A 442 -0.99 -6.87 55.46
N ASP A 443 -0.35 -7.82 54.79
CA ASP A 443 0.60 -8.76 55.41
C ASP A 443 1.85 -8.04 55.92
N ALA A 444 2.34 -7.04 55.20
CA ALA A 444 3.46 -6.22 55.60
C ALA A 444 3.18 -5.50 56.92
N LEU A 445 2.04 -4.82 57.01
CA LEU A 445 1.63 -4.09 58.20
C LEU A 445 1.38 -5.04 59.39
N ALA A 446 0.75 -6.19 59.14
CA ALA A 446 0.51 -7.18 60.18
C ALA A 446 1.82 -7.78 60.72
N ALA A 447 2.79 -8.07 59.85
CA ALA A 447 4.11 -8.53 60.26
C ALA A 447 4.86 -7.47 61.08
N GLU A 448 4.84 -6.21 60.65
CA GLU A 448 5.50 -5.11 61.36
C GLU A 448 4.96 -4.93 62.78
N ASN A 449 3.63 -4.93 62.95
CA ASN A 449 2.99 -4.84 64.27
C ASN A 449 3.37 -6.03 65.18
N LEU A 450 3.35 -7.26 64.65
CA LEU A 450 3.73 -8.45 65.42
C LEU A 450 5.21 -8.43 65.82
N ILE A 451 6.09 -7.95 64.92
CA ILE A 451 7.52 -7.78 65.21
C ILE A 451 7.72 -6.76 66.33
N GLU A 452 7.01 -5.63 66.31
CA GLU A 452 7.08 -4.63 67.38
C GLU A 452 6.59 -5.17 68.72
N GLU A 453 5.50 -5.93 68.73
CA GLU A 453 4.96 -6.55 69.95
C GLU A 453 5.95 -7.56 70.54
N LEU A 454 6.47 -8.47 69.72
CA LEU A 454 7.41 -9.51 70.13
C LEU A 454 8.77 -8.95 70.59
N ASN A 455 9.21 -7.81 70.06
CA ASN A 455 10.46 -7.15 70.48
C ASN A 455 10.34 -6.38 71.80
N ARG A 456 9.12 -6.14 72.31
CA ARG A 456 8.89 -5.48 73.61
C ARG A 456 8.84 -6.46 74.79
N GLU A 457 8.68 -7.76 74.50
CA GLU A 457 8.72 -8.87 75.46
C GLU A 457 10.17 -9.33 75.74
#